data_AF-A0AAW0JWJ3-F1
#
_entry.id   AF-A0AAW0JWJ3-F1
#
_cell.length_a   1.000
_cell.length_b   1.000
_cell.length_c   1.000
_cell.angle_alpha   90.00
_cell.angle_beta   90.00
_cell.angle_gamma   90.00
#
_symmetry.space_group_name_H-M   'P 1'
#
loop_
_entity.id
_entity.type
_entity.pdbx_description
1 polymer ?
#
loop_
_entity_poly.entity_id
_entity_poly.type
_entity_poly.pdbx_seq_one_letter_code
_entity_poly.pdbx_strand_id
1 'polypeptide(L)'
;MFKQFMEDHNTATFPSKKYYNLDAYYRRKMEKDLMKGFKKVQQKERTIFDDEEQRRQELMREREKHKEEQVVALKRSMQGGMAQAMKEQAQLREEMAYQYKIGNFEAAAAIQRKLDPDVAM
;
A
#
# COMPACT_ATOMS: atom_id res chain seq x y z
N MET A 1 9.37 -37.85 -41.13
CA MET A 1 8.54 -37.19 -42.16
C MET A 1 7.87 -38.18 -43.10
N PHE A 2 8.58 -38.97 -43.92
CA PHE A 2 7.94 -39.90 -44.87
C PHE A 2 7.16 -41.07 -44.23
N LYS A 3 7.68 -41.64 -43.14
CA LYS A 3 7.02 -42.74 -42.42
C LYS A 3 5.63 -42.36 -41.91
N GLN A 4 5.50 -41.18 -41.31
CA GLN A 4 4.23 -40.65 -40.81
C GLN A 4 3.25 -40.34 -41.95
N PHE A 5 3.74 -39.84 -43.08
CA PHE A 5 2.93 -39.65 -44.30
C PHE A 5 2.36 -40.98 -44.84
N MET A 6 3.16 -42.05 -44.85
CA MET A 6 2.69 -43.38 -45.25
C MET A 6 1.69 -43.98 -44.27
N GLU A 7 1.89 -43.77 -42.96
CA GLU A 7 0.92 -44.17 -41.93
C GLU A 7 -0.42 -43.44 -42.10
N ASP A 8 -0.42 -42.13 -42.32
CA ASP A 8 -1.63 -41.32 -42.56
C ASP A 8 -2.33 -41.67 -43.89
N HIS A 9 -1.56 -42.06 -44.92
CA HIS A 9 -2.10 -42.56 -46.19
C HIS A 9 -2.78 -43.90 -46.04
N ASN A 10 -2.12 -44.84 -45.36
CA ASN A 10 -2.64 -46.18 -45.15
C ASN A 10 -3.86 -46.20 -44.21
N THR A 11 -3.94 -45.24 -43.28
CA THR A 11 -5.06 -45.11 -42.33
C THR A 11 -6.14 -44.13 -42.80
N ALA A 12 -5.98 -43.50 -43.97
CA ALA A 12 -6.87 -42.49 -44.54
C ALA A 12 -7.20 -41.32 -43.57
N THR A 13 -6.30 -41.01 -42.64
CA THR A 13 -6.47 -39.97 -41.62
C THR A 13 -5.95 -38.61 -42.08
N PHE A 14 -5.60 -38.46 -43.36
CA PHE A 14 -5.12 -37.20 -43.88
C PHE A 14 -6.10 -36.07 -43.58
N PRO A 15 -5.64 -34.94 -43.00
CA PRO A 15 -6.48 -33.79 -42.80
C PRO A 15 -6.92 -33.27 -44.18
N SER A 16 -8.16 -33.56 -44.56
CA SER A 16 -8.74 -33.10 -45.81
C SER A 16 -8.73 -31.57 -45.85
N LYS A 17 -8.24 -30.99 -46.95
CA LYS A 17 -8.24 -29.53 -47.12
C LYS A 17 -9.65 -28.95 -47.27
N LYS A 18 -10.63 -29.79 -47.63
CA LYS A 18 -12.04 -29.40 -47.87
C LYS A 18 -12.91 -29.53 -46.61
N TYR A 19 -12.56 -30.39 -45.67
CA TYR A 19 -13.39 -30.67 -44.49
C TYR A 19 -12.67 -30.31 -43.19
N TYR A 20 -13.39 -29.66 -42.29
CA TYR A 20 -12.86 -29.30 -40.98
C TYR A 20 -12.50 -30.56 -40.17
N ASN A 21 -11.26 -30.60 -39.67
CA ASN A 21 -10.83 -31.63 -38.73
C ASN A 21 -11.45 -31.34 -37.35
N LEU A 22 -12.51 -32.08 -37.03
CA LEU A 22 -13.27 -31.92 -35.79
C LEU A 22 -12.42 -32.20 -34.55
N ASP A 23 -11.52 -33.17 -34.62
CA ASP A 23 -10.63 -33.52 -33.50
C ASP A 23 -9.65 -32.38 -33.19
N ALA A 24 -9.06 -31.79 -34.24
CA ALA A 24 -8.19 -30.62 -34.09
C ALA A 24 -8.96 -29.41 -33.52
N TYR A 25 -10.23 -29.25 -33.89
CA TYR A 25 -11.10 -28.21 -33.33
C TYR A 25 -11.35 -28.45 -31.82
N TYR A 26 -11.73 -29.66 -31.43
CA TYR A 26 -12.01 -29.99 -30.03
C TYR A 26 -10.76 -29.90 -29.15
N ARG A 27 -9.60 -30.35 -29.64
CA ARG A 27 -8.31 -30.19 -28.93
C ARG A 27 -8.00 -28.72 -28.67
N ARG A 28 -8.11 -27.86 -29.69
CA ARG A 28 -7.92 -26.40 -29.52
C ARG A 28 -8.95 -25.76 -28.60
N LYS A 29 -10.18 -26.26 -28.57
CA LYS A 29 -11.22 -25.77 -27.65
C LYS A 29 -10.85 -26.10 -26.20
N MET A 30 -10.45 -27.34 -25.94
CA MET A 30 -10.00 -27.80 -24.62
C MET A 30 -8.76 -27.03 -24.15
N GLU A 31 -7.77 -26.84 -25.01
CA GLU A 31 -6.58 -26.02 -24.71
C GLU A 31 -6.94 -24.57 -24.38
N LYS A 32 -7.87 -23.96 -25.13
CA LYS A 32 -8.37 -22.62 -24.83
C LYS A 32 -9.12 -22.55 -23.50
N ASP A 33 -9.90 -23.57 -23.15
CA ASP A 33 -10.63 -23.61 -21.89
C ASP A 33 -9.70 -23.83 -20.70
N LEU A 34 -8.64 -24.63 -20.87
CA LEU A 34 -7.56 -24.81 -19.88
C LEU A 34 -6.72 -23.54 -19.71
N MET A 35 -6.32 -22.90 -20.82
CA MET A 35 -5.57 -21.62 -20.82
C MET A 35 -6.41 -20.45 -20.30
N LYS A 36 -7.73 -20.48 -20.48
CA LYS A 36 -8.67 -19.54 -19.85
C LYS A 36 -8.82 -19.75 -18.33
N GLY A 37 -8.10 -20.73 -17.77
CA GLY A 37 -7.86 -21.00 -16.35
C GLY A 37 -8.70 -20.19 -15.38
N PHE A 38 -9.60 -20.86 -14.66
CA PHE A 38 -10.30 -20.33 -13.48
C PHE A 38 -11.03 -18.97 -13.65
N LYS A 39 -11.17 -18.41 -14.86
CA LYS A 39 -11.92 -17.16 -15.10
C LYS A 39 -13.43 -17.32 -14.99
N LYS A 40 -13.92 -18.55 -14.91
CA LYS A 40 -15.18 -18.79 -14.22
C LYS A 40 -14.82 -18.95 -12.75
N VAL A 41 -14.65 -17.82 -12.08
CA VAL A 41 -15.16 -17.68 -10.71
C VAL A 41 -16.58 -18.19 -10.85
N GLN A 42 -16.82 -19.47 -10.53
CA GLN A 42 -18.16 -19.90 -10.18
C GLN A 42 -18.56 -18.83 -9.18
N GLN A 43 -19.59 -18.05 -9.50
CA GLN A 43 -20.20 -17.18 -8.52
C GLN A 43 -20.51 -18.13 -7.38
N LYS A 44 -19.64 -18.13 -6.37
CA LYS A 44 -19.83 -18.91 -5.17
C LYS A 44 -20.97 -18.15 -4.55
N GLU A 45 -22.20 -18.57 -4.89
CA GLU A 45 -23.41 -18.04 -4.33
C GLU A 45 -23.15 -18.00 -2.83
N ARG A 46 -23.07 -16.78 -2.28
CA ARG A 46 -22.73 -16.61 -0.87
C ARG A 46 -23.91 -17.22 -0.11
N THR A 47 -23.69 -18.38 0.48
CA THR A 47 -24.73 -19.14 1.19
C THR A 47 -25.04 -18.56 2.58
N ILE A 48 -24.36 -17.48 3.00
CA ILE A 48 -24.52 -16.88 4.32
C ILE A 48 -24.68 -15.37 4.15
N PHE A 49 -25.87 -14.88 4.53
CA PHE A 49 -26.31 -13.48 4.50
C PHE A 49 -26.14 -12.83 5.89
N ASP A 50 -24.94 -12.86 6.47
CA ASP A 50 -24.63 -12.10 7.69
C ASP A 50 -24.20 -10.66 7.35
N ASP A 51 -24.97 -10.00 6.48
CA ASP A 51 -24.66 -8.67 5.91
C ASP A 51 -24.67 -7.58 7.00
N GLU A 52 -25.48 -7.75 8.06
CA GLU A 52 -25.52 -6.81 9.18
C GLU A 52 -24.26 -6.83 10.04
N GLU A 53 -23.69 -8.00 10.31
CA GLU A 53 -22.45 -8.09 11.10
C GLU A 53 -21.25 -7.58 10.30
N GLN A 54 -21.21 -7.87 9.00
CA GLN A 54 -20.19 -7.33 8.10
C GLN A 54 -20.27 -5.80 8.07
N ARG A 55 -21.48 -5.24 7.91
CA ARG A 55 -21.69 -3.79 7.94
C ARG A 55 -21.31 -3.15 9.28
N ARG A 56 -21.57 -3.82 10.41
CA ARG A 56 -21.11 -3.37 11.73
C ARG A 56 -19.58 -3.31 11.82
N GLN A 57 -18.89 -4.34 11.34
CA GLN A 57 -17.43 -4.38 11.35
C GLN A 57 -16.79 -3.36 10.40
N GLU A 58 -17.41 -3.10 9.26
CA GLU A 58 -16.95 -2.06 8.32
C GLU A 58 -17.07 -0.67 8.93
N LEU A 59 -18.21 -0.35 9.55
CA LEU A 59 -18.43 0.94 10.21
C LEU A 59 -17.44 1.17 11.38
N MET A 60 -17.12 0.12 12.12
CA MET A 60 -16.12 0.19 13.20
C MET A 60 -14.71 0.47 12.64
N ARG A 61 -14.33 -0.22 11.55
CA ARG A 61 -13.04 0.02 10.87
C ARG A 61 -12.94 1.44 10.31
N GLU A 62 -14.01 1.98 9.74
CA GLU A 62 -14.02 3.37 9.26
C GLU A 62 -13.86 4.38 10.39
N ARG A 63 -14.53 4.15 11.53
CA ARG A 63 -14.39 5.00 12.72
C ARG A 63 -12.98 4.95 13.30
N GLU A 64 -12.35 3.78 13.33
CA GLU A 64 -10.97 3.61 13.80
C GLU A 64 -10.00 4.34 12.87
N LYS A 65 -10.12 4.16 11.55
CA LYS A 65 -9.31 4.88 10.56
C LYS A 65 -9.42 6.39 10.72
N HIS A 66 -10.63 6.91 10.86
CA HIS A 66 -10.84 8.35 11.05
C HIS A 66 -10.26 8.88 12.37
N LYS A 67 -10.24 8.06 13.44
CA LYS A 67 -9.55 8.41 14.69
C LYS A 67 -8.04 8.39 14.51
N GLU A 68 -7.49 7.38 13.83
CA GLU A 68 -6.06 7.29 13.55
C GLU A 68 -5.57 8.47 12.70
N GLU A 69 -6.32 8.85 11.67
CA GLU A 69 -6.03 10.00 10.81
C GLU A 69 -5.99 11.31 11.63
N GLN A 70 -6.95 11.52 12.54
CA GLN A 70 -6.94 12.67 13.45
C GLN A 70 -5.73 12.67 14.37
N VAL A 71 -5.36 11.51 14.93
CA VAL A 71 -4.17 11.39 15.80
C VAL A 71 -2.89 11.66 15.00
N VAL A 72 -2.80 11.17 13.77
CA VAL A 72 -1.65 11.43 12.89
C VAL A 72 -1.57 12.91 12.51
N ALA A 73 -2.70 13.53 12.17
CA ALA A 73 -2.76 14.96 11.88
C ALA A 73 -2.34 15.81 13.08
N LEU A 74 -2.81 15.46 14.29
CA LEU A 74 -2.40 16.11 15.54
C LEU A 74 -0.91 15.90 15.82
N LYS A 75 -0.39 14.68 15.64
CA LYS A 75 1.05 14.41 15.79
C LYS A 75 1.87 15.25 14.81
N ARG A 76 1.41 15.41 13.56
CA ARG A 76 2.07 16.22 12.54
C ARG A 76 2.03 17.71 12.87
N SER A 77 0.93 18.22 13.40
CA SER A 77 0.83 19.62 13.85
C SER A 77 1.72 19.88 15.07
N MET A 78 1.74 18.95 16.04
CA MET A 78 2.65 18.99 17.19
C MET A 78 4.11 18.92 16.75
N GLN A 79 4.45 18.07 15.78
CA GLN A 79 5.80 17.98 15.23
C GLN A 79 6.24 19.29 14.57
N GLY A 80 5.34 20.05 13.93
CA GLY A 80 5.69 21.35 13.36
C GLY A 80 6.07 22.37 14.44
N GLY A 81 5.15 22.64 15.37
CA GLY A 81 5.34 23.69 16.38
C GLY A 81 6.32 23.31 17.49
N MET A 82 6.16 22.11 18.07
CA MET A 82 7.00 21.67 19.18
C MET A 82 8.42 21.33 18.74
N ALA A 83 8.61 20.68 17.58
CA ALA A 83 9.97 20.37 17.13
C ALA A 83 10.72 21.63 16.68
N GLN A 84 10.02 22.63 16.13
CA GLN A 84 10.63 23.93 15.85
C GLN A 84 11.00 24.67 17.14
N ALA A 85 10.10 24.72 18.13
CA ALA A 85 10.39 25.30 19.44
C ALA A 85 11.56 24.60 20.15
N MET A 86 11.66 23.27 20.06
CA MET A 86 12.79 22.52 20.63
C MET A 86 14.12 22.85 19.93
N LYS A 87 14.11 23.05 18.60
CA LYS A 87 15.31 23.48 17.86
C LYS A 87 15.74 24.88 18.26
N GLU A 88 14.80 25.82 18.35
CA GLU A 88 15.05 27.19 18.76
C GLU A 88 15.60 27.24 20.20
N GLN A 89 15.03 26.46 21.12
CA GLN A 89 15.53 26.35 22.50
C GLN A 89 16.95 25.75 22.55
N ALA A 90 17.26 24.77 21.70
CA ALA A 90 18.60 24.19 21.59
C ALA A 90 19.63 25.20 21.06
N GLN A 91 19.27 25.98 20.02
CA GLN A 91 20.10 27.05 19.48
C GLN A 91 20.40 28.13 20.52
N LEU A 92 19.39 28.58 21.25
CA LEU A 92 19.57 29.58 22.32
C LEU A 92 20.51 29.07 23.43
N ARG A 93 20.47 27.77 23.77
CA ARG A 93 21.42 27.18 24.73
C ARG A 93 22.85 27.16 24.21
N GLU A 94 23.06 26.87 22.93
CA GLU A 94 24.38 26.94 22.30
C GLU A 94 24.91 28.38 22.24
N GLU A 95 24.07 29.34 21.85
CA GLU A 95 24.42 30.76 21.83
C GLU A 95 24.81 31.24 23.23
N MET A 96 24.03 30.90 24.26
CA MET A 96 24.34 31.21 25.64
C MET A 96 25.72 30.64 26.04
N ALA A 97 25.99 29.37 25.72
CA ALA A 97 27.29 28.74 26.01
C ALA A 97 28.44 29.43 25.25
N TYR A 98 28.21 29.91 24.03
CA TYR A 98 29.18 30.68 23.26
C TYR A 98 29.45 32.05 23.88
N GLN A 99 28.41 32.78 24.31
CA GLN A 99 28.55 34.07 24.98
C GLN A 99 29.32 33.95 26.31
N TYR A 100 29.07 32.87 27.07
CA TYR A 100 29.87 32.57 28.26
C TYR A 100 31.35 32.32 27.94
N LYS A 101 31.66 31.60 26.85
CA LYS A 101 33.05 31.36 26.43
C LYS A 101 33.78 32.64 26.03
N ILE A 102 33.07 33.62 25.48
CA ILE A 102 33.62 34.93 25.09
C ILE A 102 33.72 35.90 26.29
N GLY A 103 33.08 35.57 27.41
CA GLY A 103 33.04 36.43 28.61
C GLY A 103 31.99 37.53 28.54
N ASN A 104 31.02 37.42 27.63
CA ASN A 104 29.90 38.37 27.54
C ASN A 104 28.71 37.90 28.39
N PHE A 105 28.79 38.20 29.69
CA PHE A 105 27.82 37.74 30.68
C PHE A 105 26.45 38.42 30.56
N GLU A 106 26.38 39.66 30.09
CA GLU A 106 25.11 40.39 29.90
C GLU A 106 24.26 39.75 28.80
N ALA A 107 24.89 39.39 27.66
CA ALA A 107 24.22 38.70 26.57
C ALA A 107 23.74 37.30 26.98
N ALA A 108 24.55 36.57 27.74
CA ALA A 108 24.17 35.26 28.27
C ALA A 108 22.97 35.36 29.23
N ALA A 109 22.95 36.35 30.13
CA ALA A 109 21.84 36.58 31.04
C ALA A 109 20.54 36.97 30.32
N ALA A 110 20.64 37.73 29.22
CA ALA A 110 19.48 38.06 28.38
C ALA A 110 18.89 36.83 27.69
N ILE A 111 19.74 35.90 27.22
CA ILE A 111 19.29 34.63 26.64
C ILE A 111 18.68 33.73 27.71
N GLN A 112 19.24 33.69 28.91
CA GLN A 112 18.70 32.91 30.02
C GLN A 112 17.28 33.36 30.40
N ARG A 113 17.04 34.67 30.51
CA ARG A 113 15.69 35.22 30.75
C ARG A 113 14.68 34.86 29.66
N LYS A 114 15.12 34.70 28.41
CA LYS A 114 14.25 34.23 27.31
C LYS A 114 13.98 32.73 27.36
N LEU A 115 14.87 31.96 28.00
CA LEU A 115 14.74 30.51 28.15
C LEU A 115 13.88 30.12 29.36
N ASP A 116 13.71 31.05 30.32
CA ASP A 116 12.96 30.82 31.56
C ASP A 116 11.44 30.77 31.29
N PRO A 117 10.75 29.69 31.72
CA PRO A 117 9.33 29.48 31.42
C PRO A 117 8.39 30.40 32.22
N ASP A 118 8.84 30.96 33.34
CA ASP A 118 8.03 31.82 34.22
C ASP A 118 7.81 33.24 33.69
N VAL A 119 8.51 33.67 32.64
CA VAL A 119 8.34 35.01 32.05
C VAL A 119 7.19 35.05 31.04
N ALA A 120 6.69 33.89 30.61
CA ALA A 120 5.63 33.75 29.60
C ALA A 120 4.22 33.49 30.19
N MET A 121 4.09 33.40 31.52
CA MET A 121 2.81 33.37 32.27
C MET A 121 2.53 34.74 32.89
#